data_AF-A0A7Y7N584-F1
#
_entry.id   AF-A0A7Y7N584-F1
#
_cell.length_a   1.000
_cell.length_b   1.000
_cell.length_c   1.000
_cell.angle_alpha   90.00
_cell.angle_beta   90.00
_cell.angle_gamma   90.00
#
_symmetry.space_group_name_H-M   'P 1'
#
loop_
_entity.id
_entity.type
_entity.pdbx_description
1 polymer ?
#
loop_
_entity_poly.entity_id
_entity_poly.type
_entity_poly.pdbx_seq_one_letter_code
_entity_poly.pdbx_strand_id
1 'polypeptide(L)'
;MKMKKLVLCGLAVGLVGCGGSSGSSSDNSGGDSNISSISGKVIDGYIIGATVYLDLNFNNELDANEPNVVTKEQGDFSLDIPSTYRECAQYVPIVVDVPEGAIDTDFPDTPIEDAYTMVIPPQYALSTDEELYNLTPLTSVVWNEVEKELRESTSQELSCESLLEEQELRDYIAERLIEQELHVARRYNITVDELYGDYIESGNDEVHQIAQDIVPGLQKSYADTRELINQYPEADFAWVEYFMGKWDSSNNNYKDAWYRYQFVQMSNGNFESETHEMSGDLNNKVQLHDKNTMETTVRDGVNIEKTISMEIAGNAYGCSVSEWLETISQDSSGVRNTVYGQAGDWSDCSSLILTNTFTVQALVTKDYDGSDLISYSDHSYDDGNDSGFSHLIGVTDTITASDLTPVRNVIDTDFYSEEGHGADFWSRTKNEFGTNPTQVMTSHSSSGDWERFTSYKDGTHKTECGTSESGLSEANCSS
;
A
#
# COMPACT_ATOMS: atom_id res chain seq x y z
N MET A 1 17.41 -3.74 8.85
CA MET A 1 16.49 -3.86 10.02
C MET A 1 15.74 -5.18 9.93
N LYS A 2 15.30 -5.81 11.03
CA LYS A 2 14.41 -6.98 10.94
C LYS A 2 13.04 -6.49 10.49
N MET A 3 12.51 -7.00 9.37
CA MET A 3 11.15 -6.74 8.89
C MET A 3 10.17 -6.87 10.06
N LYS A 4 9.56 -5.75 10.43
CA LYS A 4 8.39 -5.76 11.29
C LYS A 4 7.21 -6.05 10.36
N LYS A 5 6.33 -6.97 10.75
CA LYS A 5 5.14 -7.29 9.95
C LYS A 5 4.00 -6.42 10.44
N LEU A 6 3.28 -5.78 9.51
CA LEU A 6 2.03 -5.10 9.78
C LEU A 6 1.02 -6.17 10.19
N VAL A 7 0.84 -6.37 11.48
CA VAL A 7 -0.34 -7.07 12.00
C VAL A 7 -1.32 -5.95 12.33
N LEU A 8 -2.51 -5.99 11.75
CA LEU A 8 -3.63 -5.17 12.19
C LEU A 8 -4.55 -6.10 12.98
N CYS A 9 -4.62 -5.91 14.30
CA CYS A 9 -5.73 -6.48 15.07
C CYS A 9 -6.99 -5.66 14.76
N GLY A 10 -8.07 -6.34 14.37
CA GLY A 10 -9.43 -5.83 14.56
C GLY A 10 -9.89 -4.66 13.69
N LEU A 11 -9.83 -4.78 12.36
CA LEU A 11 -10.77 -4.17 11.40
C LEU A 11 -10.51 -4.84 10.05
N ALA A 12 -11.56 -5.29 9.37
CA ALA A 12 -11.46 -5.96 8.09
C ALA A 12 -10.86 -5.02 7.02
N VAL A 13 -9.52 -5.08 6.88
CA VAL A 13 -8.75 -4.62 5.72
C VAL A 13 -7.68 -5.69 5.51
N GLY A 14 -7.57 -6.18 4.27
CA GLY A 14 -6.75 -7.33 3.89
C GLY A 14 -5.35 -7.34 4.52
N LEU A 15 -5.00 -8.48 5.08
CA LEU A 15 -3.66 -8.80 5.54
C LEU A 15 -2.78 -9.00 4.31
N VAL A 16 -1.89 -8.04 4.03
CA VAL A 16 -0.77 -8.28 3.13
C VAL A 16 0.19 -9.23 3.85
N GLY A 17 0.01 -10.52 3.62
CA GLY A 17 0.92 -11.55 4.06
C GLY A 17 2.26 -11.45 3.33
N CYS A 18 3.22 -10.70 3.88
CA CYS A 18 4.61 -10.84 3.49
C CYS A 18 5.19 -12.12 4.14
N GLY A 19 5.18 -13.19 3.35
CA GLY A 19 5.78 -14.49 3.67
C GLY A 19 7.30 -14.41 3.66
N GLY A 20 7.90 -14.23 4.84
CA GLY A 20 9.34 -14.44 5.07
C GLY A 20 9.67 -15.93 5.09
N SER A 21 10.36 -16.39 4.04
CA SER A 21 10.98 -17.71 3.97
C SER A 21 12.11 -17.82 5.00
N SER A 22 12.06 -18.86 5.83
CA SER A 22 13.15 -19.24 6.73
C SER A 22 14.35 -19.73 5.91
N GLY A 23 15.50 -19.09 6.11
CA GLY A 23 16.74 -19.31 5.38
C GLY A 23 17.14 -20.78 5.23
N SER A 24 17.25 -21.20 3.97
CA SER A 24 18.35 -22.06 3.57
C SER A 24 19.52 -21.15 3.26
N SER A 25 20.64 -21.38 3.96
CA SER A 25 21.90 -20.68 3.78
C SER A 25 22.22 -20.49 2.29
N SER A 26 21.98 -19.29 1.78
CA SER A 26 22.68 -18.79 0.61
C SER A 26 24.12 -18.62 1.08
N ASP A 27 24.98 -19.49 0.54
CA ASP A 27 26.41 -19.27 0.60
C ASP A 27 26.68 -17.80 0.29
N ASN A 28 27.39 -17.14 1.20
CA ASN A 28 28.03 -15.87 0.94
C ASN A 28 29.12 -16.11 -0.11
N SER A 29 28.70 -16.34 -1.34
CA SER A 29 29.52 -16.21 -2.53
C SER A 29 29.28 -14.79 -2.99
N GLY A 30 30.25 -13.91 -2.73
CA GLY A 30 30.36 -12.63 -3.43
C GLY A 30 30.44 -12.92 -4.93
N GLY A 31 29.27 -13.02 -5.54
CA GLY A 31 29.06 -13.30 -6.94
C GLY A 31 29.39 -12.04 -7.71
N ASP A 32 30.58 -12.05 -8.30
CA ASP A 32 31.08 -11.11 -9.29
C ASP A 32 30.11 -11.05 -10.49
N SER A 33 29.01 -10.30 -10.35
CA SER A 33 28.08 -9.93 -11.41
C SER A 33 28.79 -8.97 -12.35
N ASN A 34 29.60 -9.55 -13.24
CA ASN A 34 30.22 -8.83 -14.34
C ASN A 34 29.14 -8.45 -15.37
N ILE A 35 28.37 -7.38 -15.12
CA ILE A 35 27.46 -6.79 -16.10
C ILE A 35 28.33 -6.33 -17.28
N SER A 36 28.36 -7.11 -18.37
CA SER A 36 29.17 -6.79 -19.54
C SER A 36 28.46 -5.87 -20.52
N SER A 37 27.13 -5.81 -20.45
CA SER A 37 26.28 -5.01 -21.31
C SER A 37 24.92 -4.79 -20.64
N ILE A 38 24.29 -3.65 -20.90
CA ILE A 38 22.91 -3.35 -20.48
C ILE A 38 22.10 -3.12 -21.75
N SER A 39 20.94 -3.77 -21.86
CA SER A 39 20.06 -3.61 -23.03
C SER A 39 18.66 -3.22 -22.58
N GLY A 40 17.95 -2.51 -23.45
CA GLY A 40 16.66 -1.95 -23.12
C GLY A 40 16.00 -1.26 -24.30
N LYS A 41 14.86 -0.65 -24.00
CA LYS A 41 14.08 0.17 -24.94
C LYS A 41 13.80 1.52 -24.31
N VAL A 42 13.80 2.57 -25.14
CA VAL A 42 13.37 3.92 -24.76
C VAL A 42 11.96 4.14 -25.29
N ILE A 43 11.00 4.31 -24.38
CA ILE A 43 9.55 4.28 -24.65
C ILE A 43 8.85 5.51 -24.07
N ASP A 44 8.63 6.48 -24.95
CA ASP A 44 7.76 7.66 -24.84
C ASP A 44 7.19 7.88 -26.26
N GLY A 45 6.53 6.82 -26.74
CA GLY A 45 6.70 6.32 -28.10
C GLY A 45 8.13 5.82 -28.33
N TYR A 46 8.37 4.84 -29.21
CA TYR A 46 9.74 4.35 -29.39
C TYR A 46 10.66 5.48 -29.87
N ILE A 47 11.64 5.87 -29.05
CA ILE A 47 12.51 7.01 -29.35
C ILE A 47 13.71 6.58 -30.18
N ILE A 48 13.81 7.08 -31.41
CA ILE A 48 14.92 6.83 -32.32
C ILE A 48 15.86 8.04 -32.32
N GLY A 49 17.16 7.79 -32.08
CA GLY A 49 18.21 8.83 -32.14
C GLY A 49 18.56 9.47 -30.80
N ALA A 50 18.11 8.90 -29.68
CA ALA A 50 18.51 9.33 -28.34
C ALA A 50 19.85 8.72 -27.93
N THR A 51 20.63 9.45 -27.13
CA THR A 51 21.93 8.98 -26.62
C THR A 51 21.75 8.42 -25.21
N VAL A 52 22.05 7.13 -25.04
CA VAL A 52 21.98 6.40 -23.77
C VAL A 52 23.38 6.27 -23.20
N TYR A 53 23.60 6.66 -21.94
CA TYR A 53 24.92 6.61 -21.30
C TYR A 53 24.84 6.28 -19.80
N LEU A 54 25.91 5.68 -19.29
CA LEU A 54 26.05 5.38 -17.86
C LEU A 54 26.61 6.61 -17.15
N ASP A 55 25.80 7.28 -16.33
CA ASP A 55 26.17 8.52 -15.62
C ASP A 55 26.90 8.18 -14.31
N LEU A 56 28.24 8.19 -14.37
CA LEU A 56 29.10 7.71 -13.29
C LEU A 56 29.20 8.70 -12.11
N ASN A 57 28.92 9.98 -12.35
CA ASN A 57 29.09 11.07 -11.38
C ASN A 57 27.79 11.83 -11.09
N PHE A 58 26.66 11.33 -11.58
CA PHE A 58 25.32 11.87 -11.35
C PHE A 58 25.21 13.32 -11.84
N ASN A 59 25.90 13.75 -12.89
CA ASN A 59 25.80 15.14 -13.37
C ASN A 59 24.71 15.32 -14.43
N ASN A 60 24.07 14.23 -14.89
CA ASN A 60 23.13 14.21 -16.01
C ASN A 60 23.72 14.81 -17.32
N GLU A 61 25.04 14.75 -17.49
CA GLU A 61 25.76 15.21 -18.68
C GLU A 61 26.70 14.10 -19.17
N LEU A 62 26.68 13.80 -20.47
CA LEU A 62 27.57 12.79 -21.05
C LEU A 62 29.04 13.22 -20.97
N ASP A 63 29.81 12.57 -20.10
CA ASP A 63 31.23 12.81 -19.93
C ASP A 63 32.10 11.95 -20.86
N ALA A 64 33.32 12.41 -21.14
CA ALA A 64 34.23 11.76 -22.10
C ALA A 64 34.64 10.33 -21.69
N ASN A 65 34.51 9.98 -20.42
CA ASN A 65 34.87 8.68 -19.85
C ASN A 65 33.66 7.73 -19.68
N GLU A 66 32.47 8.15 -20.07
CA GLU A 66 31.23 7.39 -19.88
C GLU A 66 30.88 6.56 -21.12
N PRO A 67 30.58 5.26 -20.94
CA PRO A 67 30.12 4.43 -22.04
C PRO A 67 28.75 4.94 -22.51
N ASN A 68 28.56 4.98 -23.83
CA ASN A 68 27.31 5.42 -24.45
C ASN A 68 26.98 4.67 -25.74
N VAL A 69 25.71 4.74 -26.12
CA VAL A 69 25.15 4.18 -27.36
C VAL A 69 23.98 5.05 -27.83
N VAL A 70 23.62 4.97 -29.11
CA VAL A 70 22.44 5.67 -29.66
C VAL A 70 21.33 4.66 -29.92
N THR A 71 20.09 5.03 -29.56
CA THR A 71 18.90 4.21 -29.80
C THR A 71 18.66 4.00 -31.29
N LYS A 72 18.14 2.83 -31.65
CA LYS A 72 17.88 2.42 -33.03
C LYS A 72 16.37 2.37 -33.30
N GLU A 73 15.99 1.69 -34.39
CA GLU A 73 14.60 1.35 -34.67
C GLU A 73 13.96 0.69 -33.43
N GLN A 74 12.67 0.97 -33.19
CA GLN A 74 11.94 0.47 -32.02
C GLN A 74 12.55 0.87 -30.65
N GLY A 75 13.32 1.95 -30.61
CA GLY A 75 13.90 2.49 -29.37
C GLY A 75 14.98 1.62 -28.74
N ASP A 76 15.46 0.59 -29.45
CA ASP A 76 16.39 -0.40 -28.91
C ASP A 76 17.77 0.20 -28.63
N PHE A 77 18.34 -0.14 -27.48
CA PHE A 77 19.74 0.10 -27.16
C PHE A 77 20.43 -1.13 -26.58
N SER A 78 21.76 -1.19 -26.77
CA SER A 78 22.63 -2.17 -26.11
C SER A 78 23.94 -1.48 -25.80
N LEU A 79 24.12 -1.15 -24.52
CA LEU A 79 25.22 -0.39 -23.97
C LEU A 79 26.30 -1.37 -23.47
N ASP A 80 27.44 -1.41 -24.14
CA ASP A 80 28.59 -2.19 -23.69
C ASP A 80 29.24 -1.55 -22.46
N ILE A 81 29.45 -2.34 -21.39
CA ILE A 81 30.03 -1.86 -20.13
C ILE A 81 31.51 -2.29 -20.04
N PRO A 82 32.46 -1.33 -20.09
CA PRO A 82 33.88 -1.61 -19.91
C PRO A 82 34.15 -2.31 -18.57
N SER A 83 35.14 -3.20 -18.54
CA SER A 83 35.49 -3.96 -17.32
C SER A 83 35.73 -3.07 -16.09
N THR A 84 36.21 -1.85 -16.30
CA THR A 84 36.46 -0.86 -15.24
C THR A 84 35.19 -0.37 -14.54
N TYR A 85 34.03 -0.42 -15.20
CA TYR A 85 32.77 0.16 -14.69
C TYR A 85 31.71 -0.89 -14.36
N ARG A 86 32.02 -2.19 -14.46
CA ARG A 86 31.02 -3.26 -14.25
C ARG A 86 30.45 -3.27 -12.84
N GLU A 87 31.29 -2.97 -11.85
CA GLU A 87 30.85 -2.86 -10.46
C GLU A 87 29.96 -1.63 -10.24
N CYS A 88 30.22 -0.53 -10.96
CA CYS A 88 29.42 0.69 -10.90
C CYS A 88 28.07 0.57 -11.60
N ALA A 89 27.99 -0.25 -12.65
CA ALA A 89 26.83 -0.33 -13.53
C ALA A 89 25.51 -0.71 -12.85
N GLN A 90 25.57 -1.32 -11.66
CA GLN A 90 24.40 -1.67 -10.84
C GLN A 90 23.99 -0.56 -9.83
N TYR A 91 24.83 0.46 -9.64
CA TYR A 91 24.67 1.48 -8.61
C TYR A 91 24.49 2.90 -9.15
N VAL A 92 24.80 3.13 -10.43
CA VAL A 92 24.65 4.44 -11.06
C VAL A 92 23.51 4.43 -12.08
N PRO A 93 22.84 5.57 -12.31
CA PRO A 93 21.75 5.65 -13.25
C PRO A 93 22.25 5.56 -14.70
N ILE A 94 21.33 5.22 -15.59
CA ILE A 94 21.53 5.37 -17.03
C ILE A 94 20.69 6.55 -17.48
N VAL A 95 21.33 7.53 -18.10
CA VAL A 95 20.65 8.71 -18.62
C VAL A 95 20.44 8.54 -20.12
N VAL A 96 19.28 8.97 -20.58
CA VAL A 96 18.90 9.01 -21.98
C VAL A 96 18.65 10.46 -22.37
N ASP A 97 19.57 11.02 -23.13
CA ASP A 97 19.48 12.34 -23.72
C ASP A 97 18.73 12.25 -25.05
N VAL A 98 17.53 12.83 -25.11
CA VAL A 98 16.69 12.90 -26.31
C VAL A 98 16.90 14.26 -26.97
N PRO A 99 17.70 14.34 -28.05
CA PRO A 99 18.03 15.62 -28.68
C PRO A 99 16.90 16.14 -29.58
N GLU A 100 16.98 17.43 -29.89
CA GLU A 100 16.18 18.01 -30.99
C GLU A 100 16.40 17.21 -32.29
N GLY A 101 15.30 16.83 -32.94
CA GLY A 101 15.33 16.03 -34.16
C GLY A 101 15.32 14.51 -33.95
N ALA A 102 15.29 14.01 -32.71
CA ALA A 102 14.91 12.63 -32.43
C ALA A 102 13.49 12.33 -32.94
N ILE A 103 13.19 11.06 -33.21
CA ILE A 103 11.87 10.63 -33.69
C ILE A 103 11.18 9.82 -32.62
N ASP A 104 10.02 10.30 -32.20
CA ASP A 104 9.03 9.55 -31.45
C ASP A 104 8.09 8.84 -32.45
N THR A 105 7.92 7.52 -32.31
CA THR A 105 7.07 6.74 -33.22
C THR A 105 5.57 6.99 -33.08
N ASP A 106 5.12 7.62 -32.00
CA ASP A 106 3.72 8.06 -31.86
C ASP A 106 3.43 9.24 -32.79
N PHE A 107 4.46 10.06 -33.07
CA PHE A 107 4.41 11.19 -34.00
C PHE A 107 5.55 11.14 -35.03
N PRO A 108 5.60 10.12 -35.91
CA PRO A 108 6.77 9.83 -36.75
C PRO A 108 7.07 10.92 -37.79
N ASP A 109 6.09 11.77 -38.10
CA ASP A 109 6.22 12.91 -39.01
C ASP A 109 6.59 14.23 -38.31
N THR A 110 6.67 14.22 -36.97
CA THR A 110 6.96 15.40 -36.12
C THR A 110 8.16 15.09 -35.23
N PRO A 111 9.39 15.43 -35.66
CA PRO A 111 10.57 15.26 -34.83
C PRO A 111 10.44 16.06 -33.51
N ILE A 112 11.09 15.56 -32.46
CA ILE A 112 11.15 16.23 -31.15
C ILE A 112 11.73 17.65 -31.32
N GLU A 113 10.98 18.65 -30.88
CA GLU A 113 11.35 20.07 -31.01
C GLU A 113 12.15 20.57 -29.80
N ASP A 114 11.84 20.08 -28.60
CA ASP A 114 12.50 20.45 -27.36
C ASP A 114 13.23 19.22 -26.78
N ALA A 115 14.54 19.32 -26.62
CA ALA A 115 15.33 18.24 -26.04
C ALA A 115 14.95 17.99 -24.57
N TYR A 116 14.97 16.73 -24.15
CA TYR A 116 14.67 16.31 -22.79
C TYR A 116 15.48 15.07 -22.39
N THR A 117 15.51 14.78 -21.10
CA THR A 117 16.26 13.64 -20.55
C THR A 117 15.32 12.68 -19.83
N MET A 118 15.62 11.40 -19.94
CA MET A 118 15.00 10.33 -19.15
C MET A 118 16.08 9.57 -18.38
N VAL A 119 15.71 8.92 -17.29
CA VAL A 119 16.63 8.21 -16.41
C VAL A 119 16.10 6.82 -16.07
N ILE A 120 16.92 5.81 -16.32
CA ILE A 120 16.73 4.46 -15.75
C ILE A 120 17.40 4.47 -14.37
N PRO A 121 16.64 4.22 -13.29
CA PRO A 121 17.21 4.08 -11.97
C PRO A 121 18.28 2.97 -11.94
N PRO A 122 19.26 3.05 -11.04
CA PRO A 122 20.17 1.94 -10.78
C PRO A 122 19.41 0.67 -10.42
N GLN A 123 20.03 -0.49 -10.66
CA GLN A 123 19.40 -1.79 -10.45
C GLN A 123 18.87 -1.99 -9.02
N TYR A 124 19.55 -1.45 -8.00
CA TYR A 124 19.07 -1.57 -6.61
C TYR A 124 17.75 -0.83 -6.36
N ALA A 125 17.43 0.17 -7.19
CA ALA A 125 16.22 0.96 -7.09
C ALA A 125 15.07 0.40 -7.95
N LEU A 126 15.27 -0.77 -8.58
CA LEU A 126 14.29 -1.46 -9.39
C LEU A 126 13.97 -2.80 -8.72
N SER A 127 12.69 -3.13 -8.64
CA SER A 127 12.21 -4.40 -8.06
C SER A 127 12.03 -5.51 -9.10
N THR A 128 12.18 -5.18 -10.39
CA THR A 128 12.03 -6.14 -11.49
C THR A 128 13.33 -6.90 -11.77
N ASP A 129 13.17 -8.21 -12.00
CA ASP A 129 14.25 -9.10 -12.46
C ASP A 129 14.43 -9.03 -14.00
N GLU A 130 13.77 -8.09 -14.69
CA GLU A 130 13.85 -8.02 -16.15
C GLU A 130 15.28 -7.73 -16.65
N GLU A 131 15.73 -8.57 -17.59
CA GLU A 131 16.97 -8.35 -18.34
C GLU A 131 16.88 -7.14 -19.30
N LEU A 132 15.66 -6.62 -19.51
CA LEU A 132 15.35 -5.55 -20.44
C LEU A 132 14.82 -4.33 -19.67
N TYR A 133 15.57 -3.23 -19.67
CA TYR A 133 15.08 -1.99 -19.07
C TYR A 133 14.17 -1.26 -20.06
N ASN A 134 12.87 -1.26 -19.79
CA ASN A 134 11.91 -0.38 -20.46
C ASN A 134 11.95 0.98 -19.78
N LEU A 135 12.59 1.95 -20.43
CA LEU A 135 12.65 3.32 -19.94
C LEU A 135 11.38 4.04 -20.35
N THR A 136 10.59 4.44 -19.36
CA THR A 136 9.41 5.29 -19.54
C THR A 136 9.59 6.61 -18.76
N PRO A 137 8.82 7.67 -19.09
CA PRO A 137 8.82 8.89 -18.29
C PRO A 137 8.56 8.65 -16.79
N LEU A 138 7.85 7.57 -16.45
CA LEU A 138 7.50 7.18 -15.08
C LEU A 138 8.73 6.81 -14.22
N THR A 139 9.66 6.02 -14.75
CA THR A 139 10.85 5.58 -14.00
C THR A 139 11.79 6.74 -13.69
N SER A 140 11.88 7.70 -14.63
CA SER A 140 12.68 8.93 -14.50
C SER A 140 12.20 9.83 -13.37
N VAL A 141 10.87 9.90 -13.22
CA VAL A 141 10.18 10.80 -12.30
C VAL A 141 10.41 10.41 -10.85
N VAL A 142 10.29 9.13 -10.53
CA VAL A 142 10.53 8.61 -9.17
C VAL A 142 12.01 8.75 -8.82
N TRP A 143 12.89 8.48 -9.79
CA TRP A 143 14.34 8.61 -9.60
C TRP A 143 14.79 10.00 -9.15
N ASN A 144 14.20 11.08 -9.68
CA ASN A 144 14.58 12.44 -9.29
C ASN A 144 14.47 12.69 -7.77
N GLU A 145 13.46 12.14 -7.10
CA GLU A 145 13.31 12.28 -5.64
C GLU A 145 14.27 11.37 -4.87
N VAL A 146 14.60 10.20 -5.43
CA VAL A 146 15.63 9.30 -4.89
C VAL A 146 17.01 9.95 -4.98
N GLU A 147 17.36 10.49 -6.14
CA GLU A 147 18.64 11.17 -6.36
C GLU A 147 18.80 12.37 -5.42
N LYS A 148 17.73 13.16 -5.26
CA LYS A 148 17.69 14.26 -4.30
C LYS A 148 17.97 13.79 -2.87
N GLU A 149 17.39 12.67 -2.45
CA GLU A 149 17.69 12.08 -1.15
C GLU A 149 19.16 11.66 -1.02
N LEU A 150 19.70 11.00 -2.04
CA LEU A 150 21.10 10.57 -2.04
C LEU A 150 22.03 11.78 -1.85
N ARG A 151 21.75 12.88 -2.55
CA ARG A 151 22.50 14.15 -2.42
C ARG A 151 22.36 14.80 -1.04
N GLU A 152 21.17 14.73 -0.44
CA GLU A 152 20.91 15.26 0.90
C GLU A 152 21.54 14.43 2.01
N SER A 153 21.65 13.11 1.81
CA SER A 153 22.13 12.14 2.79
C SER A 153 23.66 12.01 2.80
N THR A 154 24.32 12.33 1.68
CA THR A 154 25.76 12.17 1.52
C THR A 154 26.48 13.50 1.72
N SER A 155 27.57 13.51 2.50
CA SER A 155 28.41 14.72 2.72
C SER A 155 29.43 14.97 1.60
N GLN A 156 29.55 14.02 0.67
CA GLN A 156 30.45 14.02 -0.48
C GLN A 156 29.60 14.15 -1.77
N GLU A 157 30.24 14.53 -2.88
CA GLU A 157 29.57 14.49 -4.19
C GLU A 157 29.17 13.04 -4.53
N LEU A 158 27.99 12.88 -5.15
CA LEU A 158 27.54 11.55 -5.58
C LEU A 158 28.46 11.02 -6.68
N SER A 159 28.88 9.77 -6.48
CA SER A 159 29.66 9.01 -7.44
C SER A 159 29.44 7.52 -7.21
N CYS A 160 29.84 6.69 -8.16
CA CYS A 160 29.89 5.24 -7.99
C CYS A 160 30.58 4.84 -6.66
N GLU A 161 31.74 5.42 -6.34
CA GLU A 161 32.47 5.10 -5.12
C GLU A 161 31.70 5.46 -3.86
N SER A 162 31.09 6.65 -3.82
CA SER A 162 30.28 7.07 -2.67
C SER A 162 29.10 6.13 -2.45
N LEU A 163 28.43 5.71 -3.54
CA LEU A 163 27.31 4.81 -3.43
C LEU A 163 27.75 3.43 -3.02
N LEU A 164 28.85 2.89 -3.52
CA LEU A 164 29.39 1.59 -3.12
C LEU A 164 29.55 1.47 -1.60
N GLU A 165 30.03 2.54 -0.95
CA GLU A 165 30.23 2.60 0.50
C GLU A 165 28.92 2.67 1.30
N GLU A 166 27.85 3.22 0.73
CA GLU A 166 26.57 3.51 1.41
C GLU A 166 25.53 2.38 1.28
N GLN A 167 25.92 1.13 1.56
CA GLN A 167 25.02 -0.03 1.38
C GLN A 167 23.72 0.09 2.19
N GLU A 168 23.78 0.53 3.45
CA GLU A 168 22.59 0.63 4.30
C GLU A 168 21.57 1.63 3.75
N LEU A 169 22.03 2.74 3.16
CA LEU A 169 21.17 3.73 2.52
C LEU A 169 20.50 3.15 1.27
N ARG A 170 21.25 2.40 0.44
CA ARG A 170 20.70 1.76 -0.76
C ARG A 170 19.62 0.74 -0.41
N ASP A 171 19.88 -0.13 0.56
CA ASP A 171 18.93 -1.14 1.02
C ASP A 171 17.65 -0.49 1.56
N TYR A 172 17.79 0.62 2.31
CA TYR A 172 16.67 1.38 2.84
C TYR A 172 15.83 2.07 1.75
N ILE A 173 16.48 2.65 0.74
CA ILE A 173 15.79 3.25 -0.42
C ILE A 173 15.05 2.16 -1.22
N ALA A 174 15.70 1.03 -1.48
CA ALA A 174 15.13 -0.08 -2.22
C ALA A 174 13.86 -0.63 -1.56
N GLU A 175 13.90 -0.86 -0.24
CA GLU A 175 12.74 -1.33 0.53
C GLU A 175 11.56 -0.33 0.44
N ARG A 176 11.84 0.97 0.54
CA ARG A 176 10.79 1.99 0.40
C ARG A 176 10.19 2.06 -1.00
N LEU A 177 10.99 1.88 -2.05
CA LEU A 177 10.50 1.84 -3.43
C LEU A 177 9.58 0.64 -3.66
N ILE A 178 9.96 -0.54 -3.18
CA ILE A 178 9.12 -1.75 -3.23
C ILE A 178 7.79 -1.54 -2.52
N GLU A 179 7.80 -0.94 -1.32
CA GLU A 179 6.56 -0.64 -0.60
C GLU A 179 5.67 0.36 -1.36
N GLN A 180 6.27 1.40 -1.98
CA GLN A 180 5.52 2.35 -2.80
C GLN A 180 4.88 1.67 -4.02
N GLU A 181 5.60 0.79 -4.69
CA GLU A 181 5.08 -0.01 -5.81
C GLU A 181 3.91 -0.90 -5.38
N LEU A 182 4.01 -1.56 -4.23
CA LEU A 182 2.91 -2.36 -3.67
C LEU A 182 1.70 -1.51 -3.25
N HIS A 183 1.90 -0.25 -2.86
CA HIS A 183 0.78 0.67 -2.62
C HIS A 183 0.05 1.00 -3.93
N VAL A 184 0.80 1.31 -4.99
CA VAL A 184 0.23 1.58 -6.32
C VAL A 184 -0.51 0.36 -6.86
N ALA A 185 0.10 -0.82 -6.76
CA ALA A 185 -0.52 -2.05 -7.23
C ALA A 185 -1.82 -2.36 -6.49
N ARG A 186 -1.85 -2.17 -5.17
CA ARG A 186 -3.08 -2.31 -4.38
C ARG A 186 -4.14 -1.27 -4.71
N ARG A 187 -3.74 -0.06 -5.04
CA ARG A 187 -4.66 1.06 -5.29
C ARG A 187 -5.35 0.94 -6.64
N TYR A 188 -4.55 0.69 -7.67
CA TYR A 188 -4.98 0.76 -9.06
C TYR A 188 -5.19 -0.62 -9.68
N ASN A 189 -4.84 -1.68 -8.94
CA ASN A 189 -4.89 -3.06 -9.42
C ASN A 189 -4.05 -3.27 -10.70
N ILE A 190 -2.88 -2.63 -10.75
CA ILE A 190 -1.90 -2.67 -11.85
C ILE A 190 -0.61 -3.27 -11.29
N THR A 191 -0.08 -4.31 -11.91
CA THR A 191 1.19 -4.92 -11.48
C THR A 191 2.38 -4.00 -11.76
N VAL A 192 3.48 -4.20 -11.05
CA VAL A 192 4.75 -3.47 -11.30
C VAL A 192 5.24 -3.69 -12.74
N ASP A 193 5.11 -4.91 -13.24
CA ASP A 193 5.48 -5.27 -14.62
C ASP A 193 4.60 -4.54 -15.65
N GLU A 194 3.30 -4.36 -15.38
CA GLU A 194 2.42 -3.55 -16.25
C GLU A 194 2.73 -2.05 -16.16
N LEU A 195 3.11 -1.58 -14.97
CA LEU A 195 3.41 -0.18 -14.71
C LEU A 195 4.68 0.30 -15.44
N TYR A 196 5.70 -0.57 -15.53
CA TYR A 196 6.98 -0.28 -16.17
C TYR A 196 7.20 -1.01 -17.51
N GLY A 197 6.24 -1.82 -17.96
CA GLY A 197 6.36 -2.63 -19.17
C GLY A 197 6.30 -1.83 -20.48
N ASP A 198 6.55 -2.53 -21.58
CA ASP A 198 6.35 -2.00 -22.93
C ASP A 198 4.83 -1.88 -23.22
N TYR A 199 4.29 -0.70 -22.96
CA TYR A 199 2.87 -0.41 -23.16
C TYR A 199 2.46 -0.42 -24.64
N ILE A 200 3.39 -0.14 -25.55
CA ILE A 200 3.16 -0.16 -27.00
C ILE A 200 2.98 -1.62 -27.47
N GLU A 201 3.85 -2.52 -27.00
CA GLU A 201 3.76 -3.94 -27.33
C GLU A 201 2.54 -4.61 -26.69
N SER A 202 2.23 -4.28 -25.43
CA SER A 202 1.06 -4.84 -24.72
C SER A 202 -0.27 -4.29 -25.24
N GLY A 203 -0.27 -3.10 -25.85
CA GLY A 203 -1.48 -2.44 -26.37
C GLY A 203 -2.46 -2.02 -25.26
N ASN A 204 -1.96 -1.79 -24.05
CA ASN A 204 -2.76 -1.45 -22.87
C ASN A 204 -2.72 0.07 -22.60
N ASP A 205 -3.26 0.85 -23.54
CA ASP A 205 -3.26 2.32 -23.51
C ASP A 205 -3.91 2.89 -22.23
N GLU A 206 -4.89 2.18 -21.65
CA GLU A 206 -5.59 2.61 -20.43
C GLU A 206 -4.67 2.54 -19.20
N VAL A 207 -3.96 1.42 -19.00
CA VAL A 207 -2.97 1.30 -17.93
C VAL A 207 -1.85 2.31 -18.11
N HIS A 208 -1.41 2.55 -19.35
CA HIS A 208 -0.40 3.55 -19.64
C HIS A 208 -0.86 4.97 -19.27
N GLN A 209 -2.10 5.34 -19.62
CA GLN A 209 -2.64 6.64 -19.23
C GLN A 209 -2.74 6.78 -17.71
N ILE A 210 -3.18 5.73 -17.00
CA ILE A 210 -3.20 5.72 -15.53
C ILE A 210 -1.78 5.92 -14.99
N ALA A 211 -0.80 5.18 -15.52
CA ALA A 211 0.60 5.29 -15.13
C ALA A 211 1.13 6.72 -15.29
N GLN A 212 0.81 7.39 -16.41
CA GLN A 212 1.16 8.79 -16.65
C GLN A 212 0.43 9.75 -15.69
N ASP A 213 -0.86 9.55 -15.45
CA ASP A 213 -1.66 10.44 -14.63
C ASP A 213 -1.24 10.41 -13.15
N ILE A 214 -0.71 9.28 -12.66
CA ILE A 214 -0.31 9.12 -11.27
C ILE A 214 1.11 9.61 -10.96
N VAL A 215 1.94 9.87 -11.99
CA VAL A 215 3.33 10.36 -11.89
C VAL A 215 3.52 11.46 -10.83
N PRO A 216 2.75 12.59 -10.84
CA PRO A 216 2.96 13.65 -9.85
C PRO A 216 2.65 13.18 -8.42
N GLY A 217 1.66 12.30 -8.28
CA GLY A 217 1.30 11.66 -7.03
C GLY A 217 2.42 10.76 -6.49
N LEU A 218 3.08 9.99 -7.35
CA LEU A 218 4.17 9.10 -6.95
C LEU A 218 5.39 9.87 -6.41
N GLN A 219 5.79 10.96 -7.10
CA GLN A 219 6.88 11.81 -6.62
C GLN A 219 6.57 12.38 -5.25
N LYS A 220 5.36 12.93 -5.11
CA LYS A 220 4.97 13.57 -3.86
C LYS A 220 4.77 12.57 -2.73
N SER A 221 4.30 11.36 -3.02
CA SER A 221 4.21 10.24 -2.07
C SER A 221 5.57 9.88 -1.52
N TYR A 222 6.59 9.76 -2.38
CA TYR A 222 7.95 9.45 -1.94
C TYR A 222 8.52 10.55 -1.05
N ALA A 223 8.43 11.80 -1.50
CA ALA A 223 8.96 12.96 -0.78
C ALA A 223 8.28 13.16 0.60
N ASP A 224 6.94 13.13 0.64
CA ASP A 224 6.18 13.28 1.88
C ASP A 224 6.36 12.06 2.80
N THR A 225 6.57 10.85 2.26
CA THR A 225 6.89 9.66 3.07
C THR A 225 8.23 9.82 3.78
N ARG A 226 9.27 10.31 3.10
CA ARG A 226 10.56 10.63 3.73
C ARG A 226 10.39 11.64 4.85
N GLU A 227 9.62 12.70 4.62
CA GLU A 227 9.33 13.70 5.65
C GLU A 227 8.61 13.08 6.84
N LEU A 228 7.60 12.25 6.60
CA LEU A 228 6.84 11.59 7.65
C LEU A 228 7.69 10.63 8.48
N ILE A 229 8.56 9.84 7.86
CA ILE A 229 9.47 8.94 8.58
C ILE A 229 10.41 9.74 9.48
N ASN A 230 10.92 10.88 9.01
CA ASN A 230 11.74 11.77 9.83
C ASN A 230 10.97 12.37 11.02
N GLN A 231 9.66 12.59 10.89
CA GLN A 231 8.80 13.02 11.98
C GLN A 231 8.52 11.89 12.99
N TYR A 232 8.49 10.64 12.52
CA TYR A 232 8.16 9.44 13.31
C TYR A 232 9.25 8.35 13.22
N PRO A 233 10.48 8.62 13.71
CA PRO A 233 11.62 7.71 13.55
C PRO A 233 11.47 6.37 14.30
N GLU A 234 10.58 6.33 15.29
CA GLU A 234 10.30 5.13 16.10
C GLU A 234 9.10 4.33 15.60
N ALA A 235 8.40 4.81 14.56
CA ALA A 235 7.25 4.09 14.02
C ALA A 235 7.66 2.76 13.39
N ASP A 236 6.82 1.74 13.55
CA ASP A 236 6.95 0.49 12.82
C ASP A 236 6.70 0.72 11.33
N PHE A 237 5.73 1.59 11.00
CA PHE A 237 5.42 2.00 9.63
C PHE A 237 5.00 3.47 9.59
N ALA A 238 5.44 4.18 8.56
CA ALA A 238 4.97 5.54 8.25
C ALA A 238 5.06 5.77 6.75
N TRP A 239 3.94 6.12 6.11
CA TRP A 239 3.94 6.47 4.69
C TRP A 239 2.85 7.47 4.32
N VAL A 240 3.05 8.07 3.14
CA VAL A 240 2.10 8.96 2.48
C VAL A 240 1.86 8.43 1.07
N GLU A 241 0.60 8.40 0.66
CA GLU A 241 0.16 8.02 -0.67
C GLU A 241 -0.73 9.11 -1.24
N TYR A 242 -0.37 9.61 -2.42
CA TYR A 242 -1.22 10.47 -3.24
C TYR A 242 -1.88 9.63 -4.32
N PHE A 243 -3.20 9.71 -4.40
CA PHE A 243 -3.99 8.91 -5.35
C PHE A 243 -5.18 9.69 -5.90
N MET A 244 -5.72 9.23 -7.01
CA MET A 244 -6.87 9.82 -7.69
C MET A 244 -8.14 9.05 -7.34
N GLY A 245 -9.22 9.77 -7.08
CA GLY A 245 -10.54 9.19 -6.89
C GLY A 245 -10.74 8.61 -5.49
N LYS A 246 -11.89 8.93 -4.90
CA LYS A 246 -12.32 8.32 -3.63
C LYS A 246 -13.84 8.32 -3.54
N TRP A 247 -14.39 7.25 -2.96
CA TRP A 247 -15.81 7.15 -2.69
C TRP A 247 -16.23 8.16 -1.63
N ASP A 248 -17.23 8.97 -1.95
CA ASP A 248 -17.88 9.89 -1.02
C ASP A 248 -19.23 9.29 -0.60
N SER A 249 -19.28 8.76 0.61
CA SER A 249 -20.48 8.13 1.19
C SER A 249 -21.66 9.10 1.31
N SER A 250 -21.40 10.41 1.41
CA SER A 250 -22.45 11.42 1.54
C SER A 250 -23.17 11.72 0.22
N ASN A 251 -22.47 11.56 -0.90
CA ASN A 251 -22.99 11.78 -2.26
C ASN A 251 -23.23 10.47 -3.04
N ASN A 252 -22.85 9.33 -2.46
CA ASN A 252 -22.99 8.00 -3.04
C ASN A 252 -22.39 7.92 -4.46
N ASN A 253 -21.20 8.49 -4.61
CA ASN A 253 -20.43 8.48 -5.85
C ASN A 253 -18.93 8.57 -5.58
N TYR A 254 -18.13 8.16 -6.57
CA TYR A 254 -16.72 8.51 -6.60
C TYR A 254 -16.55 9.97 -6.97
N LYS A 255 -15.67 10.65 -6.25
CA LYS A 255 -15.23 12.01 -6.56
C LYS A 255 -13.83 11.95 -7.16
N ASP A 256 -13.73 12.35 -8.42
CA ASP A 256 -12.49 12.44 -9.19
C ASP A 256 -11.70 13.67 -8.75
N ALA A 257 -10.95 13.51 -7.67
CA ALA A 257 -10.03 14.50 -7.14
C ALA A 257 -8.76 13.80 -6.65
N TRP A 258 -7.70 14.59 -6.45
CA TRP A 258 -6.52 14.11 -5.76
C TRP A 258 -6.77 13.97 -4.27
N TYR A 259 -6.26 12.90 -3.70
CA TYR A 259 -6.28 12.64 -2.28
C TYR A 259 -4.88 12.32 -1.78
N ARG A 260 -4.62 12.65 -0.51
CA ARG A 260 -3.42 12.30 0.23
C ARG A 260 -3.83 11.45 1.42
N TYR A 261 -3.50 10.18 1.39
CA TYR A 261 -3.56 9.28 2.54
C TYR A 261 -2.24 9.34 3.29
N GLN A 262 -2.32 9.43 4.61
CA GLN A 262 -1.19 9.34 5.53
C GLN A 262 -1.48 8.25 6.54
N PHE A 263 -0.50 7.42 6.83
CA PHE A 263 -0.58 6.41 7.87
C PHE A 263 0.68 6.40 8.71
N VAL A 264 0.50 6.30 10.02
CA VAL A 264 1.57 6.10 11.00
C VAL A 264 1.14 5.00 11.96
N GLN A 265 1.94 3.94 12.05
CA GLN A 265 1.78 2.90 13.07
C GLN A 265 3.00 2.89 13.97
N MET A 266 2.80 3.27 15.24
CA MET A 266 3.86 3.28 16.24
C MET A 266 4.23 1.86 16.68
N SER A 267 3.24 0.99 16.75
CA SER A 267 3.40 -0.44 17.00
C SER A 267 2.15 -1.18 16.55
N ASN A 268 2.19 -2.52 16.43
CA ASN A 268 0.99 -3.33 16.23
C ASN A 268 -0.16 -2.89 17.16
N GLY A 269 -1.37 -2.71 16.60
CA GLY A 269 -2.56 -2.21 17.30
C GLY A 269 -2.52 -0.73 17.67
N ASN A 270 -1.53 0.04 17.23
CA ASN A 270 -1.37 1.45 17.59
C ASN A 270 -1.05 2.29 16.36
N PHE A 271 -2.10 2.80 15.71
CA PHE A 271 -1.97 3.55 14.46
C PHE A 271 -2.88 4.77 14.40
N GLU A 272 -2.50 5.71 13.54
CA GLU A 272 -3.36 6.76 13.04
C GLU A 272 -3.30 6.82 11.52
N SER A 273 -4.41 7.19 10.90
CA SER A 273 -4.46 7.50 9.48
C SER A 273 -5.38 8.67 9.19
N GLU A 274 -5.08 9.41 8.13
CA GLU A 274 -5.96 10.46 7.64
C GLU A 274 -5.89 10.55 6.12
N THR A 275 -7.05 10.79 5.50
CA THR A 275 -7.17 11.10 4.09
C THR A 275 -7.62 12.54 3.92
N HIS A 276 -6.91 13.31 3.11
CA HIS A 276 -7.32 14.66 2.71
C HIS A 276 -7.54 14.73 1.20
N GLU A 277 -8.59 15.41 0.77
CA GLU A 277 -8.66 15.94 -0.59
C GLU A 277 -7.56 17.00 -0.77
N MET A 278 -6.90 17.00 -1.93
CA MET A 278 -5.79 17.87 -2.26
C MET A 278 -6.14 18.78 -3.44
N SER A 279 -5.48 19.94 -3.51
CA SER A 279 -5.50 20.78 -4.71
C SER A 279 -4.87 20.05 -5.90
N GLY A 280 -5.21 20.44 -7.13
CA GLY A 280 -4.71 19.80 -8.35
C GLY A 280 -3.18 19.86 -8.54
N ASP A 281 -2.51 20.78 -7.85
CA ASP A 281 -1.04 20.89 -7.79
C ASP A 281 -0.43 20.11 -6.60
N LEU A 282 -1.26 19.37 -5.85
CA LEU A 282 -0.92 18.54 -4.69
C LEU A 282 -0.33 19.28 -3.48
N ASN A 283 -0.27 20.61 -3.51
CA ASN A 283 0.43 21.40 -2.49
C ASN A 283 -0.43 21.75 -1.27
N ASN A 284 -1.76 21.74 -1.40
CA ASN A 284 -2.64 22.19 -0.34
C ASN A 284 -3.68 21.13 0.03
N LYS A 285 -3.82 20.85 1.33
CA LYS A 285 -4.96 20.10 1.87
C LYS A 285 -6.22 20.96 1.72
N VAL A 286 -7.22 20.44 1.01
CA VAL A 286 -8.50 21.12 0.76
C VAL A 286 -9.49 20.80 1.87
N GLN A 287 -9.71 19.51 2.12
CA GLN A 287 -10.68 19.04 3.10
C GLN A 287 -10.23 17.69 3.68
N LEU A 288 -10.42 17.52 5.00
CA LEU A 288 -10.29 16.21 5.62
C LEU A 288 -11.47 15.34 5.17
N HIS A 289 -11.16 14.22 4.52
CA HIS A 289 -12.14 13.22 4.09
C HIS A 289 -12.43 12.24 5.22
N ASP A 290 -11.39 11.60 5.74
CA ASP A 290 -11.50 10.66 6.86
C ASP A 290 -10.28 10.70 7.76
N LYS A 291 -10.47 10.32 9.03
CA LYS A 291 -9.42 10.13 10.02
C LYS A 291 -9.76 8.94 10.90
N ASN A 292 -8.76 8.10 11.15
CA ASN A 292 -8.92 6.89 11.94
C ASN A 292 -7.78 6.75 12.94
N THR A 293 -8.07 6.24 14.14
CA THR A 293 -7.05 5.88 15.12
C THR A 293 -7.39 4.57 15.79
N MET A 294 -6.36 3.82 16.16
CA MET A 294 -6.45 2.66 17.03
C MET A 294 -5.39 2.79 18.12
N GLU A 295 -5.80 2.56 19.37
CA GLU A 295 -4.90 2.45 20.51
C GLU A 295 -5.17 1.11 21.21
N THR A 296 -4.14 0.28 21.32
CA THR A 296 -4.27 -1.06 21.90
C THR A 296 -3.44 -1.17 23.18
N THR A 297 -4.08 -1.65 24.23
CA THR A 297 -3.44 -2.01 25.50
C THR A 297 -3.75 -3.46 25.85
N VAL A 298 -2.80 -4.14 26.47
CA VAL A 298 -2.98 -5.53 26.92
C VAL A 298 -3.01 -5.55 28.44
N ARG A 299 -4.07 -6.13 29.01
CA ARG A 299 -4.21 -6.30 30.46
C ARG A 299 -5.01 -7.54 30.80
N ASP A 300 -4.59 -8.29 31.81
CA ASP A 300 -5.32 -9.43 32.37
C ASP A 300 -5.80 -10.48 31.33
N GLY A 301 -4.98 -10.71 30.30
CA GLY A 301 -5.27 -11.65 29.21
C GLY A 301 -6.26 -11.12 28.17
N VAL A 302 -6.57 -9.82 28.20
CA VAL A 302 -7.49 -9.13 27.29
C VAL A 302 -6.71 -8.15 26.41
N ASN A 303 -7.02 -8.17 25.12
CA ASN A 303 -6.70 -7.11 24.18
C ASN A 303 -7.79 -6.04 24.28
N ILE A 304 -7.40 -4.83 24.67
CA ILE A 304 -8.30 -3.70 24.90
C ILE A 304 -7.96 -2.63 23.88
N GLU A 305 -8.83 -2.45 22.89
CA GLU A 305 -8.60 -1.51 21.79
C GLU A 305 -9.63 -0.40 21.81
N LYS A 306 -9.16 0.84 21.63
CA LYS A 306 -10.02 1.98 21.35
C LYS A 306 -9.83 2.36 19.89
N THR A 307 -10.90 2.29 19.11
CA THR A 307 -10.90 2.78 17.73
C THR A 307 -11.76 4.03 17.61
N ILE A 308 -11.27 5.03 16.89
CA ILE A 308 -12.04 6.22 16.51
C ILE A 308 -11.99 6.28 15.00
N SER A 309 -13.16 6.39 14.37
CA SER A 309 -13.28 6.61 12.93
C SER A 309 -14.16 7.82 12.70
N MET A 310 -13.72 8.69 11.80
CA MET A 310 -14.41 9.89 11.40
C MET A 310 -14.36 10.01 9.88
N GLU A 311 -15.51 10.18 9.25
CA GLU A 311 -15.64 10.30 7.79
C GLU A 311 -16.60 11.44 7.44
N ILE A 312 -16.34 12.13 6.34
CA ILE A 312 -17.21 13.18 5.83
C ILE A 312 -18.65 12.68 5.68
N ALA A 313 -19.61 13.45 6.19
CA ALA A 313 -21.05 13.17 6.10
C ALA A 313 -21.80 14.47 5.80
N GLY A 314 -21.76 14.91 4.54
CA GLY A 314 -22.34 16.18 4.10
C GLY A 314 -21.59 17.38 4.67
N ASN A 315 -22.21 18.15 5.56
CA ASN A 315 -21.62 19.36 6.16
C ASN A 315 -20.92 19.10 7.51
N ALA A 316 -20.88 17.86 7.97
CA ALA A 316 -20.29 17.44 9.22
C ALA A 316 -19.52 16.13 8.99
N TYR A 317 -19.15 15.46 10.08
CA TYR A 317 -18.53 14.15 10.04
C TYR A 317 -19.42 13.10 10.72
N GLY A 318 -19.60 11.96 10.06
CA GLY A 318 -19.98 10.73 10.74
C GLY A 318 -18.83 10.30 11.64
N CYS A 319 -19.13 9.96 12.88
CA CYS A 319 -18.14 9.57 13.88
C CYS A 319 -18.57 8.28 14.56
N SER A 320 -17.62 7.38 14.76
CA SER A 320 -17.77 6.21 15.61
C SER A 320 -16.59 6.08 16.56
N VAL A 321 -16.90 5.82 17.84
CA VAL A 321 -15.90 5.45 18.85
C VAL A 321 -16.25 4.05 19.34
N SER A 322 -15.30 3.13 19.21
CA SER A 322 -15.48 1.75 19.65
C SER A 322 -14.47 1.35 20.71
N GLU A 323 -14.93 0.55 21.65
CA GLU A 323 -14.14 -0.24 22.59
C GLU A 323 -14.23 -1.71 22.16
N TRP A 324 -13.09 -2.32 21.85
CA TRP A 324 -12.96 -3.74 21.58
C TRP A 324 -12.32 -4.42 22.78
N LEU A 325 -12.97 -5.45 23.31
CA LEU A 325 -12.51 -6.24 24.43
C LEU A 325 -12.45 -7.70 23.99
N GLU A 326 -11.25 -8.26 23.82
CA GLU A 326 -11.09 -9.60 23.25
C GLU A 326 -10.08 -10.43 24.04
N THR A 327 -10.36 -11.72 24.24
CA THR A 327 -9.39 -12.63 24.87
C THR A 327 -8.18 -12.86 23.96
N ILE A 328 -6.98 -12.94 24.54
CA ILE A 328 -5.76 -13.28 23.80
C ILE A 328 -5.58 -14.80 23.81
N SER A 329 -6.23 -15.48 22.87
CA SER A 329 -6.21 -16.94 22.71
C SER A 329 -6.35 -17.34 21.24
N GLN A 330 -6.05 -18.61 20.92
CA GLN A 330 -6.31 -19.15 19.57
C GLN A 330 -7.82 -19.16 19.28
N ASP A 331 -8.64 -19.47 20.28
CA ASP A 331 -10.11 -19.39 20.19
C ASP A 331 -10.56 -18.13 20.95
N SER A 332 -10.41 -16.96 20.33
CA SER A 332 -10.69 -15.67 20.95
C SER A 332 -12.19 -15.35 21.01
N SER A 333 -12.61 -14.68 22.07
CA SER A 333 -13.98 -14.25 22.31
C SER A 333 -13.99 -12.86 22.89
N GLY A 334 -14.99 -12.06 22.54
CA GLY A 334 -15.00 -10.67 22.92
C GLY A 334 -16.29 -9.93 22.62
N VAL A 335 -16.26 -8.64 22.91
CA VAL A 335 -17.31 -7.70 22.54
C VAL A 335 -16.71 -6.48 21.88
N ARG A 336 -17.47 -5.88 20.96
CA ARG A 336 -17.23 -4.53 20.46
C ARG A 336 -18.38 -3.64 20.87
N ASN A 337 -18.09 -2.58 21.59
CA ASN A 337 -19.06 -1.58 22.02
C ASN A 337 -18.82 -0.30 21.22
N THR A 338 -19.80 0.12 20.41
CA THR A 338 -19.65 1.29 19.55
C THR A 338 -20.71 2.34 19.86
N VAL A 339 -20.27 3.59 20.02
CA VAL A 339 -21.14 4.76 19.98
C VAL A 339 -20.97 5.47 18.63
N TYR A 340 -22.10 5.79 17.99
CA TYR A 340 -22.14 6.55 16.75
C TYR A 340 -22.62 7.98 17.02
N GLY A 341 -22.13 8.93 16.25
CA GLY A 341 -22.50 10.33 16.37
C GLY A 341 -22.21 11.15 15.13
N GLN A 342 -22.53 12.43 15.23
CA GLN A 342 -22.11 13.46 14.29
C GLN A 342 -21.12 14.38 15.00
N ALA A 343 -20.05 14.77 14.32
CA ALA A 343 -19.00 15.61 14.87
C ALA A 343 -18.71 16.80 13.92
N GLY A 344 -18.38 17.96 14.48
CA GLY A 344 -17.93 19.12 13.69
C GLY A 344 -16.46 18.99 13.29
N ASP A 345 -15.66 18.38 14.15
CA ASP A 345 -14.24 18.12 13.93
C ASP A 345 -13.75 16.88 14.70
N TRP A 346 -12.45 16.61 14.61
CA TRP A 346 -11.82 15.47 15.29
C TRP A 346 -11.91 15.55 16.82
N SER A 347 -11.83 16.75 17.40
CA SER A 347 -11.94 16.93 18.85
C SER A 347 -13.35 16.58 19.33
N ASP A 348 -14.37 16.99 18.59
CA ASP A 348 -15.76 16.61 18.87
C ASP A 348 -15.92 15.09 18.79
N CYS A 349 -15.42 14.45 17.73
CA CYS A 349 -15.54 13.01 17.51
C CYS A 349 -14.82 12.20 18.61
N SER A 350 -13.57 12.54 18.90
CA SER A 350 -12.76 11.85 19.92
C SER A 350 -13.26 12.03 21.36
N SER A 351 -14.14 13.03 21.59
CA SER A 351 -14.78 13.28 22.88
C SER A 351 -16.06 12.49 23.11
N LEU A 352 -16.57 11.75 22.12
CA LEU A 352 -17.75 10.90 22.30
C LEU A 352 -17.49 9.85 23.38
N ILE A 353 -18.48 9.69 24.27
CA ILE A 353 -18.40 8.82 25.43
C ILE A 353 -19.26 7.59 25.19
N LEU A 354 -18.70 6.41 25.44
CA LEU A 354 -19.45 5.16 25.47
C LEU A 354 -20.46 5.19 26.64
N THR A 355 -21.74 4.98 26.33
CA THR A 355 -22.81 4.93 27.33
C THR A 355 -23.78 3.80 27.03
N ASN A 356 -24.17 3.03 28.04
CA ASN A 356 -25.01 1.85 27.87
C ASN A 356 -26.41 2.12 27.27
N THR A 357 -26.81 3.39 27.11
CA THR A 357 -28.15 3.77 26.62
C THR A 357 -28.23 3.98 25.11
N PHE A 358 -27.09 4.11 24.41
CA PHE A 358 -27.06 4.36 22.96
C PHE A 358 -25.85 3.67 22.29
N THR A 359 -25.44 2.52 22.83
CA THR A 359 -24.28 1.77 22.35
C THR A 359 -24.77 0.57 21.55
N VAL A 360 -24.28 0.43 20.33
CA VAL A 360 -24.40 -0.81 19.56
C VAL A 360 -23.36 -1.77 20.11
N GLN A 361 -23.78 -2.95 20.55
CA GLN A 361 -22.87 -3.98 21.02
C GLN A 361 -22.81 -5.11 20.03
N ALA A 362 -21.60 -5.51 19.63
CA ALA A 362 -21.38 -6.73 18.88
C ALA A 362 -20.74 -7.80 19.77
N LEU A 363 -21.20 -9.03 19.67
CA LEU A 363 -20.48 -10.20 20.14
C LEU A 363 -19.52 -10.65 19.05
N VAL A 364 -18.28 -10.95 19.44
CA VAL A 364 -17.21 -11.27 18.50
C VAL A 364 -16.52 -12.57 18.89
N THR A 365 -16.31 -13.45 17.92
CA THR A 365 -15.47 -14.65 18.07
C THR A 365 -14.48 -14.77 16.91
N LYS A 366 -13.26 -15.18 17.23
CA LYS A 366 -12.13 -15.27 16.29
C LYS A 366 -11.35 -16.57 16.51
N ASP A 367 -11.04 -17.29 15.44
CA ASP A 367 -10.14 -18.43 15.50
C ASP A 367 -8.83 -18.11 14.78
N TYR A 368 -7.73 -18.47 15.42
CA TYR A 368 -6.38 -18.26 14.90
C TYR A 368 -5.66 -19.60 14.67
N ASP A 369 -4.83 -19.63 13.63
CA ASP A 369 -3.76 -20.63 13.46
C ASP A 369 -2.41 -19.91 13.60
N GLY A 370 -1.80 -20.01 14.80
CA GLY A 370 -0.62 -19.22 15.12
C GLY A 370 -0.96 -17.73 15.18
N SER A 371 -0.42 -16.94 14.26
CA SER A 371 -0.71 -15.50 14.10
C SER A 371 -1.87 -15.20 13.18
N ASP A 372 -2.32 -16.19 12.41
CA ASP A 372 -3.18 -15.96 11.26
C ASP A 372 -4.64 -16.09 11.69
N LEU A 373 -5.44 -15.04 11.46
CA LEU A 373 -6.87 -15.03 11.78
C LEU A 373 -7.64 -15.82 10.71
N ILE A 374 -8.01 -17.07 10.99
CA ILE A 374 -8.61 -17.98 10.00
C ILE A 374 -10.14 -17.92 9.95
N SER A 375 -10.80 -17.54 11.05
CA SER A 375 -12.27 -17.38 11.10
C SER A 375 -12.66 -16.23 12.03
N TYR A 376 -13.71 -15.51 11.67
CA TYR A 376 -14.25 -14.37 12.41
C TYR A 376 -15.78 -14.32 12.28
N SER A 377 -16.47 -14.19 13.41
CA SER A 377 -17.91 -13.93 13.47
C SER A 377 -18.18 -12.64 14.25
N ASP A 378 -19.09 -11.82 13.73
CA ASP A 378 -19.57 -10.57 14.34
C ASP A 378 -21.11 -10.59 14.35
N HIS A 379 -21.69 -10.45 15.53
CA HIS A 379 -23.14 -10.40 15.74
C HIS A 379 -23.50 -9.10 16.46
N SER A 380 -24.06 -8.15 15.73
CA SER A 380 -24.37 -6.80 16.19
C SER A 380 -25.81 -6.67 16.71
N TYR A 381 -25.96 -6.03 17.87
CA TYR A 381 -27.22 -5.78 18.57
C TYR A 381 -27.40 -4.27 18.71
N ASP A 382 -28.46 -3.75 18.09
CA ASP A 382 -28.80 -2.33 18.07
C ASP A 382 -29.34 -1.86 19.42
N ASP A 383 -29.44 -0.54 19.58
CA ASP A 383 -30.00 0.06 20.79
C ASP A 383 -31.40 -0.50 21.12
N GLY A 384 -31.56 -1.00 22.34
CA GLY A 384 -32.76 -1.66 22.82
C GLY A 384 -32.81 -3.19 22.60
N ASN A 385 -31.88 -3.78 21.86
CA ASN A 385 -31.71 -5.23 21.74
C ASN A 385 -30.57 -5.71 22.66
N ASP A 386 -30.88 -6.56 23.64
CA ASP A 386 -29.90 -7.01 24.63
C ASP A 386 -29.20 -8.29 24.16
N SER A 387 -27.90 -8.21 23.94
CA SER A 387 -27.03 -9.36 23.65
C SER A 387 -26.87 -10.32 24.84
N GLY A 388 -27.23 -9.88 26.06
CA GLY A 388 -26.91 -10.53 27.32
C GLY A 388 -25.54 -10.12 27.92
N PHE A 389 -24.77 -9.30 27.21
CA PHE A 389 -23.43 -8.85 27.59
C PHE A 389 -23.31 -7.32 27.76
N SER A 390 -24.43 -6.62 27.92
CA SER A 390 -24.46 -5.15 28.14
C SER A 390 -23.69 -4.68 29.38
N HIS A 391 -23.39 -5.58 30.32
CA HIS A 391 -22.53 -5.32 31.48
C HIS A 391 -21.04 -5.16 31.11
N LEU A 392 -20.64 -5.49 29.88
CA LEU A 392 -19.28 -5.35 29.36
C LEU A 392 -19.06 -4.03 28.58
N ILE A 393 -19.97 -3.06 28.67
CA ILE A 393 -19.81 -1.74 28.05
C ILE A 393 -19.04 -0.81 28.97
N GLY A 394 -17.94 -0.22 28.48
CA GLY A 394 -17.18 0.81 29.19
C GLY A 394 -16.44 0.29 30.42
N VAL A 395 -16.00 -0.98 30.37
CA VAL A 395 -15.34 -1.67 31.50
C VAL A 395 -13.84 -1.89 31.24
N THR A 396 -13.25 -1.10 30.33
CA THR A 396 -11.81 -1.15 29.99
C THR A 396 -10.88 -1.22 31.19
N ASP A 397 -11.22 -0.71 32.38
CA ASP A 397 -10.33 -0.70 33.56
C ASP A 397 -10.44 -1.95 34.44
N THR A 398 -11.52 -2.73 34.32
CA THR A 398 -11.83 -3.85 35.22
C THR A 398 -11.95 -5.19 34.52
N ILE A 399 -12.01 -5.20 33.19
CA ILE A 399 -12.21 -6.40 32.38
C ILE A 399 -11.08 -7.42 32.55
N THR A 400 -11.46 -8.70 32.55
CA THR A 400 -10.56 -9.86 32.53
C THR A 400 -10.97 -10.86 31.45
N ALA A 401 -10.06 -11.76 31.05
CA ALA A 401 -10.38 -12.77 30.04
C ALA A 401 -11.55 -13.70 30.44
N SER A 402 -11.74 -13.94 31.74
CA SER A 402 -12.85 -14.78 32.23
C SER A 402 -14.23 -14.15 32.01
N ASP A 403 -14.31 -12.83 31.93
CA ASP A 403 -15.57 -12.12 31.68
C ASP A 403 -16.04 -12.29 30.22
N LEU A 404 -15.10 -12.47 29.30
CA LEU A 404 -15.34 -12.59 27.85
C LEU A 404 -15.54 -14.03 27.38
N THR A 405 -14.95 -15.00 28.08
CA THR A 405 -15.06 -16.43 27.75
C THR A 405 -16.51 -16.91 27.50
N PRO A 406 -17.54 -16.46 28.25
CA PRO A 406 -18.91 -16.89 28.02
C PRO A 406 -19.51 -16.48 26.66
N VAL A 407 -18.97 -15.47 25.97
CA VAL A 407 -19.46 -15.03 24.64
C VAL A 407 -19.43 -16.17 23.63
N ARG A 408 -18.36 -16.99 23.64
CA ARG A 408 -18.19 -18.13 22.74
C ARG A 408 -19.16 -19.29 23.02
N ASN A 409 -19.89 -19.26 24.14
CA ASN A 409 -20.99 -20.20 24.38
C ASN A 409 -22.31 -19.75 23.72
N VAL A 410 -22.38 -18.50 23.25
CA VAL A 410 -23.56 -17.92 22.61
C VAL A 410 -23.41 -17.92 21.10
N ILE A 411 -22.26 -17.49 20.60
CA ILE A 411 -21.93 -17.44 19.17
C ILE A 411 -20.69 -18.29 18.87
N ASP A 412 -20.71 -19.01 17.76
CA ASP A 412 -19.56 -19.79 17.27
C ASP A 412 -18.89 -19.12 16.05
N THR A 413 -17.79 -19.72 15.60
CA THR A 413 -17.00 -19.32 14.43
C THR A 413 -17.26 -20.21 13.21
N ASP A 414 -18.36 -20.99 13.21
CA ASP A 414 -18.74 -21.80 12.04
C ASP A 414 -19.16 -20.86 10.92
N PHE A 415 -18.29 -20.77 9.91
CA PHE A 415 -18.50 -19.95 8.74
C PHE A 415 -19.82 -20.26 8.05
N TYR A 416 -20.30 -21.51 8.03
CA TYR A 416 -21.53 -21.87 7.31
C TYR A 416 -22.80 -21.84 8.18
N SER A 417 -22.70 -21.42 9.44
CA SER A 417 -23.86 -21.24 10.29
C SER A 417 -24.74 -20.09 9.79
N GLU A 418 -26.05 -20.31 9.83
CA GLU A 418 -27.08 -19.30 9.53
C GLU A 418 -27.77 -18.81 10.82
N GLU A 419 -27.28 -19.24 11.99
CA GLU A 419 -27.85 -18.84 13.27
C GLU A 419 -27.51 -17.37 13.57
N GLY A 420 -28.54 -16.56 13.79
CA GLY A 420 -28.38 -15.13 14.10
C GLY A 420 -28.28 -14.81 15.58
N HIS A 421 -28.52 -15.78 16.48
CA HIS A 421 -28.43 -15.64 17.94
C HIS A 421 -29.17 -14.43 18.55
N GLY A 422 -30.19 -13.92 17.86
CA GLY A 422 -30.96 -12.75 18.30
C GLY A 422 -30.35 -11.39 17.90
N ALA A 423 -29.25 -11.38 17.15
CA ALA A 423 -28.63 -10.18 16.62
C ALA A 423 -29.49 -9.52 15.54
N ASP A 424 -29.39 -8.20 15.42
CA ASP A 424 -30.03 -7.41 14.36
C ASP A 424 -29.29 -7.57 13.03
N PHE A 425 -27.97 -7.74 13.10
CA PHE A 425 -27.11 -8.05 11.97
C PHE A 425 -26.02 -9.04 12.38
N TRP A 426 -25.62 -9.92 11.47
CA TRP A 426 -24.43 -10.72 11.65
C TRP A 426 -23.63 -10.85 10.37
N SER A 427 -22.32 -11.02 10.51
CA SER A 427 -21.41 -11.35 9.43
C SER A 427 -20.42 -12.43 9.87
N ARG A 428 -19.98 -13.23 8.91
CA ARG A 428 -19.01 -14.30 9.10
C ARG A 428 -17.96 -14.20 8.02
N THR A 429 -16.71 -14.40 8.40
CA THR A 429 -15.55 -14.30 7.52
C THR A 429 -14.64 -15.50 7.73
N LYS A 430 -14.17 -16.09 6.64
CA LYS A 430 -13.14 -17.13 6.61
C LYS A 430 -11.94 -16.62 5.83
N ASN A 431 -10.74 -16.82 6.37
CA ASN A 431 -9.49 -16.51 5.68
C ASN A 431 -8.70 -17.77 5.37
N GLU A 432 -8.11 -17.80 4.18
CA GLU A 432 -7.15 -18.80 3.75
C GLU A 432 -5.87 -18.07 3.33
N PHE A 433 -4.74 -18.42 3.97
CA PHE A 433 -3.44 -17.82 3.68
C PHE A 433 -2.58 -18.75 2.84
N GLY A 434 -1.82 -18.17 1.91
CA GLY A 434 -1.01 -18.90 0.94
C GLY A 434 0.21 -18.13 0.48
N THR A 435 0.92 -18.67 -0.51
CA THR A 435 2.07 -17.98 -1.12
C THR A 435 1.65 -17.02 -2.23
N ASN A 436 0.68 -17.43 -3.05
CA ASN A 436 0.01 -16.62 -4.07
C ASN A 436 -1.24 -17.38 -4.56
N PRO A 437 -2.47 -16.93 -4.31
CA PRO A 437 -2.83 -15.72 -3.55
C PRO A 437 -2.25 -15.73 -2.12
N THR A 438 -1.95 -14.54 -1.61
CA THR A 438 -1.42 -14.35 -0.25
C THR A 438 -2.54 -14.49 0.79
N GLN A 439 -3.74 -14.05 0.43
CA GLN A 439 -4.95 -14.20 1.24
C GLN A 439 -6.18 -14.39 0.34
N VAL A 440 -7.06 -15.30 0.74
CA VAL A 440 -8.44 -15.38 0.25
C VAL A 440 -9.37 -15.18 1.45
N MET A 441 -10.05 -14.04 1.48
CA MET A 441 -11.05 -13.70 2.49
C MET A 441 -12.43 -13.90 1.87
N THR A 442 -13.23 -14.81 2.41
CA THR A 442 -14.63 -14.99 2.00
C THR A 442 -15.53 -14.61 3.16
N SER A 443 -16.53 -13.76 2.91
CA SER A 443 -17.48 -13.30 3.91
C SER A 443 -18.92 -13.42 3.43
N HIS A 444 -19.84 -13.61 4.38
CA HIS A 444 -21.27 -13.47 4.14
C HIS A 444 -22.00 -12.96 5.37
N SER A 445 -23.25 -12.54 5.21
CA SER A 445 -24.00 -11.87 6.27
C SER A 445 -25.49 -12.17 6.25
N SER A 446 -26.18 -11.74 7.31
CA SER A 446 -27.62 -11.87 7.48
C SER A 446 -28.47 -11.18 6.40
N SER A 447 -27.91 -10.26 5.62
CA SER A 447 -28.60 -9.65 4.47
C SER A 447 -28.61 -10.56 3.24
N GLY A 448 -27.87 -11.67 3.25
CA GLY A 448 -27.73 -12.60 2.13
C GLY A 448 -26.61 -12.23 1.16
N ASP A 449 -25.82 -11.20 1.48
CA ASP A 449 -24.68 -10.79 0.67
C ASP A 449 -23.48 -11.70 0.91
N TRP A 450 -22.82 -12.10 -0.18
CA TRP A 450 -21.58 -12.86 -0.19
C TRP A 450 -20.49 -12.07 -0.92
N GLU A 451 -19.30 -12.06 -0.35
CA GLU A 451 -18.12 -11.43 -0.93
C GLU A 451 -16.90 -12.35 -0.81
N ARG A 452 -16.03 -12.34 -1.81
CA ARG A 452 -14.68 -12.90 -1.72
C ARG A 452 -13.66 -11.89 -2.21
N PHE A 453 -12.76 -11.52 -1.31
CA PHE A 453 -11.60 -10.70 -1.59
C PHE A 453 -10.34 -11.58 -1.66
N THR A 454 -9.61 -11.51 -2.76
CA THR A 454 -8.37 -12.24 -2.99
C THR A 454 -7.23 -11.26 -3.15
N SER A 455 -6.16 -11.38 -2.38
CA SER A 455 -4.93 -10.61 -2.52
C SER A 455 -3.81 -11.45 -3.09
N TYR A 456 -2.98 -10.85 -3.94
CA TYR A 456 -1.84 -11.50 -4.58
C TYR A 456 -0.51 -10.95 -4.08
N LYS A 457 0.57 -11.66 -4.37
CA LYS A 457 1.92 -11.31 -3.91
C LYS A 457 2.42 -10.01 -4.57
N ASP A 458 1.99 -9.73 -5.79
CA ASP A 458 2.34 -8.54 -6.57
C ASP A 458 1.58 -7.27 -6.14
N GLY A 459 0.76 -7.35 -5.09
CA GLY A 459 -0.06 -6.25 -4.59
C GLY A 459 -1.41 -6.11 -5.27
N THR A 460 -1.68 -6.83 -6.36
CA THR A 460 -3.01 -6.83 -6.98
C THR A 460 -4.04 -7.55 -6.11
N HIS A 461 -5.30 -7.30 -6.41
CA HIS A 461 -6.42 -7.93 -5.73
C HIS A 461 -7.60 -8.20 -6.66
N LYS A 462 -8.53 -9.01 -6.18
CA LYS A 462 -9.77 -9.35 -6.87
C LYS A 462 -10.93 -9.40 -5.89
N THR A 463 -12.05 -8.78 -6.24
CA THR A 463 -13.28 -8.81 -5.45
C THR A 463 -14.38 -9.50 -6.24
N GLU A 464 -14.98 -10.53 -5.66
CA GLU A 464 -16.12 -11.26 -6.22
C GLU A 464 -17.32 -11.08 -5.30
N CYS A 465 -18.51 -10.83 -5.86
CA CYS A 465 -19.72 -10.60 -5.08
C CYS A 465 -20.85 -11.55 -5.52
N GLY A 466 -21.86 -11.75 -4.69
CA GLY A 466 -22.99 -12.61 -5.04
C GLY A 466 -23.95 -12.83 -3.87
N THR A 467 -24.88 -13.77 -4.04
CA THR A 467 -25.85 -14.17 -3.01
C THR A 467 -25.63 -15.58 -2.47
N SER A 468 -24.51 -16.21 -2.86
CA SER A 468 -24.07 -17.53 -2.40
C SER A 468 -22.62 -17.77 -2.79
N GLU A 469 -21.90 -18.62 -2.07
CA GLU A 469 -20.49 -18.94 -2.34
C GLU A 469 -20.23 -19.39 -3.79
N SER A 470 -21.09 -20.24 -4.35
CA SER A 470 -20.97 -20.76 -5.72
C SER A 470 -21.36 -19.74 -6.80
N GLY A 471 -21.97 -18.63 -6.41
CA GLY A 471 -22.44 -17.56 -7.29
C GLY A 471 -21.52 -16.33 -7.30
N LEU A 472 -20.41 -16.37 -6.55
CA LEU A 472 -19.42 -15.30 -6.50
C LEU A 472 -18.81 -15.05 -7.89
N SER A 473 -18.84 -13.79 -8.32
CA SER A 473 -18.21 -13.34 -9.56
C SER A 473 -17.92 -11.85 -9.49
N GLU A 474 -16.85 -11.39 -10.15
CA GLU A 474 -16.53 -9.96 -10.30
C GLU A 474 -17.67 -9.18 -10.97
N ALA A 475 -18.38 -9.80 -11.92
CA ALA A 475 -19.48 -9.18 -12.66
C ALA A 475 -20.71 -8.85 -11.79
N ASN A 476 -20.79 -9.42 -10.59
CA ASN A 476 -21.88 -9.18 -9.65
C ASN A 476 -21.55 -8.08 -8.64
N CYS A 477 -20.29 -7.65 -8.55
CA CYS A 477 -19.95 -6.51 -7.70
C CYS A 477 -20.57 -5.26 -8.29
N SER A 478 -21.36 -4.56 -7.49
CA SER A 478 -21.90 -3.27 -7.90
C SER A 478 -20.73 -2.29 -8.04
N SER A 479 -20.62 -1.63 -9.19
CA SER A 479 -19.61 -0.60 -9.50
C SER A 479 -19.78 0.65 -8.65
#